data_AF-A0A3M1ELI7-F1
#
_entry.id   AF-A0A3M1ELI7-F1
#
_cell.length_a   1.000
_cell.length_b   1.000
_cell.length_c   1.000
_cell.angle_alpha   90.00
_cell.angle_beta   90.00
_cell.angle_gamma   90.00
#
_symmetry.space_group_name_H-M   'P 1'
#
loop_
_entity.id
_entity.type
_entity.pdbx_description
1 polymer ?
#
loop_
_entity_poly.entity_id
_entity_poly.type
_entity_poly.pdbx_seq_one_letter_code
_entity_poly.pdbx_strand_id
1 'polypeptide(L)'
;MSAAGETTRRMFGGYGIFEGGKMFALVNKEGEIYLKVGDANRGRFEALDAKPHGRMPYYRIPDEILADDARLLEWVREAIAISKGAAK
;
A
#
# COMPACT_ATOMS: atom_id res chain seq x y z
N MET A 1 -10.15 25.12 3.63
CA MET A 1 -10.56 24.00 2.76
C MET A 1 -9.29 23.40 2.17
N SER A 2 -8.74 22.36 2.78
CA SER A 2 -7.50 21.74 2.28
C SER A 2 -7.90 20.57 1.39
N ALA A 3 -7.39 20.61 0.15
CA ALA A 3 -7.75 19.73 -0.94
C ALA A 3 -7.67 18.25 -0.55
N ALA A 4 -8.74 17.52 -0.81
CA ALA A 4 -8.73 16.08 -0.92
C ALA A 4 -7.94 15.73 -2.19
N GLY A 5 -6.63 15.61 -2.05
CA GLY A 5 -5.70 15.26 -3.13
C GLY A 5 -4.60 14.37 -2.55
N GLU A 6 -4.25 13.34 -3.30
CA GLU A 6 -3.18 12.40 -2.96
C GLU A 6 -1.93 13.19 -2.55
N THR A 7 -1.49 13.00 -1.32
CA THR A 7 -0.35 13.74 -0.76
C THR A 7 0.80 12.77 -0.59
N THR A 8 1.98 13.09 -1.13
CA THR A 8 3.21 12.34 -0.87
C THR A 8 4.01 13.04 0.22
N ARG A 9 4.36 12.32 1.30
CA ARG A 9 5.17 12.87 2.40
C ARG A 9 6.44 12.04 2.57
N ARG A 10 7.59 12.72 2.60
CA ARG A 10 8.87 12.09 2.93
C ARG A 10 8.84 11.68 4.41
N MET A 11 8.93 10.39 4.67
CA MET A 11 8.96 9.84 6.03
C MET A 11 10.07 8.78 6.09
N PHE A 12 11.01 8.95 7.03
CA PHE A 12 12.03 7.97 7.44
C PHE A 12 12.48 6.97 6.37
N GLY A 13 13.31 7.43 5.42
CA GLY A 13 13.94 6.53 4.46
C GLY A 13 13.06 6.05 3.30
N GLY A 14 11.97 6.77 3.03
CA GLY A 14 11.11 6.56 1.87
C GLY A 14 10.09 7.68 1.66
N TYR A 15 9.06 7.38 0.88
CA TYR A 15 7.91 8.23 0.60
C TYR A 15 6.64 7.50 1.02
N GLY A 16 5.82 8.11 1.88
CA GLY A 16 4.47 7.64 2.14
C GLY A 16 3.48 8.25 1.17
N ILE A 17 2.54 7.44 0.68
CA ILE A 17 1.45 7.85 -0.21
C ILE A 17 0.14 7.80 0.57
N PHE A 18 -0.59 8.91 0.52
CA PHE A 18 -1.77 9.15 1.34
C PHE A 18 -2.98 9.45 0.48
N GLU A 19 -4.13 8.90 0.86
CA GLU A 19 -5.45 9.26 0.32
C GLU A 19 -6.37 9.62 1.48
N GLY A 20 -7.02 10.79 1.40
CA GLY A 20 -7.90 11.27 2.47
C GLY A 20 -7.17 11.45 3.82
N GLY A 21 -5.87 11.72 3.80
CA GLY A 21 -5.02 11.81 4.99
C GLY A 21 -4.65 10.46 5.63
N LYS A 22 -4.99 9.33 5.00
CA LYS A 22 -4.64 7.98 5.44
C LYS A 22 -3.56 7.40 4.53
N MET A 23 -2.50 6.88 5.14
CA MET A 23 -1.40 6.25 4.39
C MET A 23 -1.83 4.86 3.92
N PHE A 24 -1.76 4.62 2.62
CA PHE A 24 -2.12 3.33 2.01
C PHE A 24 -0.94 2.68 1.28
N ALA A 25 0.12 3.42 0.96
CA ALA A 25 1.32 2.86 0.35
C ALA A 25 2.60 3.54 0.86
N LEU A 26 3.72 2.85 0.68
CA LEU A 26 5.06 3.40 0.90
C LEU A 26 5.99 3.00 -0.24
N VAL A 27 6.95 3.88 -0.54
CA VAL A 27 8.07 3.59 -1.44
C VAL A 27 9.34 3.74 -0.63
N ASN A 28 10.16 2.69 -0.56
CA ASN A 28 11.42 2.76 0.19
C ASN A 28 12.52 3.47 -0.63
N LYS A 29 13.69 3.66 -0.02
CA LYS A 29 14.89 4.24 -0.67
C LYS A 29 15.37 3.47 -1.91
N GLU A 30 15.07 2.17 -1.99
CA GLU A 30 15.49 1.28 -3.08
C GLU A 30 14.49 1.30 -4.25
N GLY A 31 13.38 2.03 -4.12
CA GLY A 31 12.34 2.15 -5.15
C GLY A 31 11.28 1.05 -5.08
N GLU A 32 11.32 0.19 -4.07
CA GLU A 32 10.31 -0.84 -3.87
C GLU A 32 9.02 -0.24 -3.29
N ILE A 33 7.89 -0.71 -3.81
CA ILE A 33 6.56 -0.23 -3.46
C ILE A 33 5.89 -1.24 -2.54
N TYR A 34 5.28 -0.74 -1.47
CA TYR A 34 4.53 -1.55 -0.52
C TYR A 34 3.14 -0.97 -0.30
N LEU A 35 2.16 -1.85 -0.07
CA LEU A 35 0.77 -1.49 0.18
C LEU A 35 0.35 -1.84 1.60
N LYS A 36 -0.58 -1.06 2.14
CA LYS A 36 -1.20 -1.28 3.44
C LYS A 36 -1.99 -2.59 3.42
N VAL A 37 -1.66 -3.48 4.36
CA VAL A 37 -2.31 -4.78 4.53
C VAL A 37 -3.06 -4.83 5.85
N GLY A 38 -4.26 -5.39 5.79
CA GLY A 38 -5.10 -5.74 6.93
C GLY A 38 -5.66 -7.14 6.72
N ASP A 39 -6.49 -7.61 7.64
CA ASP A 39 -6.92 -9.02 7.63
C ASP A 39 -7.72 -9.39 6.37
N ALA A 40 -8.48 -8.44 5.81
CA ALA A 40 -9.30 -8.67 4.62
C ALA A 40 -8.52 -8.85 3.30
N ASN A 41 -7.29 -8.30 3.18
CA ASN A 41 -6.47 -8.47 1.97
C ASN A 41 -5.18 -9.26 2.20
N ARG A 42 -4.83 -9.59 3.46
CA ARG A 42 -3.58 -10.30 3.81
C ARG A 42 -3.38 -11.60 3.04
N GLY A 43 -4.43 -12.41 2.89
CA GLY A 43 -4.34 -13.70 2.21
C GLY A 43 -3.82 -13.61 0.78
N ARG A 44 -4.10 -12.51 0.06
CA ARG A 44 -3.59 -12.30 -1.30
C ARG A 44 -2.09 -12.04 -1.35
N PHE A 45 -1.58 -11.30 -0.37
CA PHE A 45 -0.15 -11.04 -0.24
C PHE A 45 0.59 -12.33 0.17
N GLU A 46 0.05 -13.07 1.13
CA GLU A 46 0.63 -14.35 1.59
C GLU A 46 0.63 -15.42 0.49
N ALA A 47 -0.42 -15.48 -0.34
CA ALA A 47 -0.50 -16.41 -1.47
C ALA A 47 0.58 -16.18 -2.55
N LEU A 48 1.17 -14.99 -2.61
CA LEU A 48 2.27 -14.63 -3.50
C LEU A 48 3.60 -14.47 -2.75
N ASP A 49 3.70 -15.02 -1.53
CA ASP A 49 4.90 -14.99 -0.69
C ASP A 49 5.44 -13.58 -0.40
N ALA A 50 4.58 -12.55 -0.54
CA ALA A 50 4.95 -11.16 -0.41
C ALA A 50 5.49 -10.86 1.00
N LYS A 51 6.55 -10.05 1.07
CA LYS A 51 7.25 -9.79 2.34
C LYS A 51 6.77 -8.49 2.99
N PRO A 52 6.56 -8.48 4.32
CA PRO A 52 6.25 -7.27 5.05
C PRO A 52 7.46 -6.34 5.15
N HIS A 53 7.21 -5.04 5.21
CA HIS A 53 8.23 -4.03 5.44
C HIS A 53 8.56 -3.95 6.95
N GLY A 54 9.50 -4.78 7.37
CA GLY A 54 9.89 -4.90 8.78
C GLY A 54 8.73 -5.36 9.66
N ARG A 55 8.39 -4.59 10.69
CA ARG A 55 7.25 -4.87 11.60
C ARG A 55 5.97 -4.12 11.23
N MET A 56 5.97 -3.40 10.11
CA MET A 56 4.82 -2.59 9.72
C MET A 56 3.84 -3.40 8.85
N PRO A 57 2.54 -3.08 8.91
CA PRO A 57 1.49 -3.72 8.12
C PRO A 57 1.49 -3.22 6.67
N TYR A 58 2.66 -3.24 6.03
CA TYR A 58 2.83 -2.92 4.61
C TYR A 58 3.62 -4.02 3.93
N TYR A 59 3.14 -4.53 2.81
CA TYR A 59 3.75 -5.66 2.11
C TYR A 59 4.19 -5.22 0.72
N ARG A 60 5.36 -5.73 0.28
CA ARG A 60 5.92 -5.44 -1.05
C ARG A 60 4.92 -5.89 -2.11
N ILE A 61 4.68 -5.06 -3.12
CA ILE A 61 3.90 -5.45 -4.28
C ILE A 61 4.75 -6.44 -5.11
N PRO A 62 4.29 -7.67 -5.37
CA PRO A 62 5.01 -8.60 -6.23
C PRO A 62 5.19 -8.04 -7.65
N ASP A 63 6.30 -8.37 -8.30
CA ASP A 63 6.65 -7.81 -9.61
C ASP A 63 5.62 -8.21 -10.69
N GLU A 64 5.00 -9.39 -10.56
CA GLU A 64 3.88 -9.82 -11.42
C GLU A 64 2.64 -8.93 -11.31
N ILE A 65 2.40 -8.32 -10.15
CA ILE A 65 1.29 -7.40 -9.93
C ILE A 65 1.66 -6.03 -10.46
N LEU A 66 2.90 -5.59 -10.26
CA LEU A 66 3.40 -4.32 -10.81
C LEU A 66 3.36 -4.28 -12.34
N ALA A 67 3.49 -5.44 -13.01
CA ALA A 67 3.44 -5.56 -14.46
C ALA A 67 2.02 -5.61 -15.04
N ASP A 68 0.98 -5.69 -14.19
CA ASP A 68 -0.43 -5.77 -14.60
C ASP A 68 -1.22 -4.62 -14.00
N ASP A 69 -1.47 -3.59 -14.81
CA ASP A 69 -2.16 -2.37 -14.38
C ASP A 69 -3.53 -2.64 -13.74
N ALA A 70 -4.28 -3.63 -14.26
CA ALA A 70 -5.60 -3.95 -13.74
C ALA A 70 -5.50 -4.55 -12.34
N ARG A 71 -4.64 -5.56 -12.16
CA ARG A 71 -4.40 -6.18 -10.85
C ARG A 71 -3.81 -5.19 -9.86
N LEU A 72 -2.88 -4.34 -10.30
CA LEU A 72 -2.28 -3.29 -9.48
C LEU A 72 -3.34 -2.33 -8.94
N LEU A 73 -4.25 -1.87 -9.80
CA LEU A 73 -5.35 -0.97 -9.41
C LEU A 73 -6.28 -1.61 -8.39
N GLU A 74 -6.59 -2.91 -8.52
CA GLU A 74 -7.38 -3.64 -7.52
C GLU A 74 -6.69 -3.64 -6.16
N TRP A 75 -5.40 -3.97 -6.13
CA TRP A 75 -4.61 -4.04 -4.89
C TRP A 75 -4.50 -2.67 -4.21
N VAL A 76 -4.32 -1.60 -5.00
CA VAL A 76 -4.29 -0.23 -4.49
C VAL A 76 -5.64 0.14 -3.88
N ARG A 77 -6.76 -0.17 -4.54
CA ARG A 77 -8.11 0.10 -4.02
C ARG A 77 -8.37 -0.63 -2.70
N GLU A 78 -7.95 -1.88 -2.60
CA GLU A 78 -8.03 -2.65 -1.35
C GLU A 78 -7.22 -2.00 -0.24
N ALA A 79 -5.97 -1.61 -0.51
CA ALA A 79 -5.11 -0.94 0.46
C ALA A 79 -5.71 0.39 0.96
N ILE A 80 -6.31 1.17 0.06
CA ILE A 80 -7.04 2.39 0.41
C ILE A 80 -8.23 2.05 1.33
N ALA A 81 -9.04 1.04 0.99
CA ALA A 81 -10.16 0.61 1.83
C ALA A 81 -9.70 0.15 3.23
N ILE A 82 -8.62 -0.63 3.34
CA ILE A 82 -7.99 -1.00 4.61
C ILE A 82 -7.57 0.25 5.39
N SER A 83 -6.89 1.20 4.73
CA SER A 83 -6.36 2.41 5.38
C SER A 83 -7.45 3.31 5.99
N LYS A 84 -8.65 3.29 5.38
CA LYS A 84 -9.84 4.02 5.86
C LYS A 84 -10.59 3.28 6.97
N GLY A 85 -10.21 2.02 7.27
CA GLY A 85 -10.91 1.17 8.23
C GLY A 85 -12.24 0.62 7.70
N ALA A 86 -12.42 0.60 6.38
CA ALA A 86 -13.66 0.15 5.74
C ALA A 86 -13.79 -1.38 5.63
N ALA A 87 -12.80 -2.14 6.09
CA ALA A 87 -12.86 -3.59 6.15
C ALA A 87 -12.68 -4.03 7.60
N LYS A 88 -13.76 -4.53 8.18
CA LYS A 88 -13.77 -5.27 9.44
C LYS A 88 -14.03 -6.74 9.13
#